data_AF-K1WY86-F1
#
_entry.id   AF-K1WY86-F1
#
_cell.length_a   1.000
_cell.length_b   1.000
_cell.length_c   1.000
_cell.angle_alpha   90.00
_cell.angle_beta   90.00
_cell.angle_gamma   90.00
#
_symmetry.space_group_name_H-M   'P 1'
#
loop_
_entity.id
_entity.type
_entity.pdbx_description
1 polymer ?
#
loop_
_entity_poly.entity_id
_entity_poly.type
_entity_poly.pdbx_seq_one_letter_code
_entity_poly.pdbx_strand_id
1 'polypeptide(L)'
;MISKTLKALLDYVKSDINGFSPEGVMNSLKPIYNYNLSTISVARIVLKAYSEALDEKRFEMLDKNLANEKVIFSLVENDLTLKSENTVITLKEVYGTMIMQVLRELYLARVDWLHNQNTI
;
A
#
# COMPACT_ATOMS: atom_id res chain seq x y z
N MET A 1 -12.07 -7.95 10.57
CA MET A 1 -12.38 -6.54 10.90
C MET A 1 -11.26 -5.72 10.31
N ILE A 2 -11.55 -4.76 9.43
CA ILE A 2 -10.52 -3.94 8.77
C ILE A 2 -9.94 -2.96 9.79
N SER A 3 -8.61 -2.86 9.88
CA SER A 3 -7.96 -1.91 10.78
C SER A 3 -8.25 -0.46 10.36
N LYS A 4 -8.17 0.47 11.31
CA LYS A 4 -8.28 1.91 11.01
C LYS A 4 -7.25 2.35 9.96
N THR A 5 -6.06 1.73 9.99
CA THR A 5 -4.97 1.96 9.05
C THR A 5 -5.33 1.53 7.64
N LEU A 6 -5.74 0.27 7.44
CA LEU A 6 -6.15 -0.23 6.12
C LEU A 6 -7.33 0.57 5.58
N LYS A 7 -8.31 0.93 6.43
CA LYS A 7 -9.42 1.80 6.03
C LYS A 7 -8.92 3.16 5.52
N ALA A 8 -8.06 3.85 6.27
CA ALA A 8 -7.54 5.15 5.85
C ALA A 8 -6.71 5.08 4.57
N LEU A 9 -5.95 4.00 4.35
CA LEU A 9 -5.22 3.78 3.11
C LEU A 9 -6.18 3.58 1.92
N LEU A 10 -7.24 2.80 2.10
CA LEU A 10 -8.25 2.58 1.07
C LEU A 10 -9.00 3.87 0.71
N ASP A 11 -9.43 4.61 1.74
CA ASP A 11 -10.08 5.91 1.54
C ASP A 11 -9.16 6.86 0.76
N TYR A 12 -7.87 6.91 1.13
CA TYR A 12 -6.87 7.70 0.41
C TYR A 12 -6.72 7.28 -1.06
N VAL A 13 -6.42 6.01 -1.34
CA VAL A 13 -6.17 5.57 -2.72
C VAL A 13 -7.42 5.68 -3.60
N LYS A 14 -8.63 5.52 -3.04
CA LYS A 14 -9.87 5.68 -3.81
C LYS A 14 -10.26 7.15 -4.02
N SER A 15 -9.76 8.06 -3.19
CA SER A 15 -10.03 9.51 -3.31
C SER A 15 -9.05 10.25 -4.24
N ASP A 16 -7.84 9.72 -4.44
CA ASP A 16 -6.79 10.45 -5.15
C ASP A 16 -6.76 10.14 -6.66
N ILE A 17 -7.42 11.03 -7.42
CA ILE A 17 -7.51 10.99 -8.88
C ILE A 17 -6.19 11.39 -9.58
N ASN A 18 -5.28 12.08 -8.87
CA ASN A 18 -4.06 12.64 -9.46
C ASN A 18 -2.83 11.75 -9.26
N GLY A 19 -3.01 10.60 -8.60
CA GLY A 19 -1.96 9.63 -8.35
C GLY A 19 -1.37 9.74 -6.95
N PHE A 20 -0.78 8.65 -6.49
CA PHE A 20 -0.38 8.52 -5.10
C PHE A 20 0.99 9.15 -4.83
N SER A 21 1.21 9.57 -3.59
CA SER A 21 2.54 9.96 -3.11
C SER A 21 2.81 9.44 -1.68
N PRO A 22 4.08 9.22 -1.30
CA PRO A 22 4.43 8.90 0.08
C PRO A 22 3.99 9.98 1.09
N GLU A 23 4.00 11.25 0.69
CA GLU A 23 3.56 12.37 1.54
C GLU A 23 2.04 12.37 1.75
N GLY A 24 1.26 12.08 0.71
CA GLY A 24 -0.19 11.92 0.85
C GLY A 24 -0.55 10.76 1.79
N VAL A 25 0.20 9.64 1.75
CA VAL A 25 0.05 8.56 2.72
C VAL A 25 0.38 9.01 4.14
N MET A 26 1.49 9.75 4.33
CA MET A 26 1.83 10.29 5.66
C MET A 26 0.70 11.14 6.23
N ASN A 27 0.09 11.97 5.39
CA ASN A 27 -1.02 12.82 5.78
C ASN A 27 -2.31 12.04 6.09
N SER A 28 -2.61 10.97 5.35
CA SER A 28 -3.77 10.13 5.64
C SER A 28 -3.62 9.31 6.93
N LEU A 29 -2.38 8.99 7.32
CA LEU A 29 -2.07 8.23 8.54
C LEU A 29 -1.90 9.09 9.80
N LYS A 30 -1.64 10.41 9.66
CA LYS A 30 -1.45 11.34 10.78
C LYS A 30 -2.55 11.25 11.86
N PRO A 31 -3.85 11.23 11.53
CA PRO A 31 -4.93 11.13 12.52
C PRO A 31 -4.93 9.84 13.35
N ILE A 32 -4.23 8.79 12.88
CA ILE A 32 -4.17 7.49 13.54
C ILE A 32 -2.93 7.39 14.43
N TYR A 33 -1.78 7.83 13.93
CA TYR A 33 -0.50 7.62 14.59
C TYR A 33 -0.05 8.82 15.45
N ASN A 34 -0.60 10.03 15.29
CA ASN A 34 -0.32 11.20 16.14
C ASN A 34 1.17 11.61 16.27
N TYR A 35 2.07 11.13 15.40
CA TYR A 35 3.47 11.55 15.32
C TYR A 35 3.95 11.68 13.87
N ASN A 36 5.07 12.39 13.68
CA ASN A 36 5.70 12.52 12.38
C ASN A 36 6.33 11.18 11.96
N LEU A 37 5.74 10.56 10.95
CA LEU A 37 6.20 9.28 10.41
C LEU A 37 7.37 9.49 9.44
N SER A 38 8.48 8.77 9.65
CA SER A 38 9.53 8.67 8.64
C SER A 38 9.08 7.79 7.47
N THR A 39 9.66 7.96 6.27
CA THR A 39 9.33 7.13 5.09
C THR A 39 9.44 5.63 5.38
N ILE A 40 10.46 5.21 6.15
CA ILE A 40 10.65 3.81 6.56
C ILE A 40 9.47 3.35 7.44
N SER A 41 9.03 4.18 8.39
CA SER A 41 7.91 3.87 9.27
C SER A 41 6.61 3.73 8.49
N VAL A 42 6.36 4.64 7.54
CA VAL A 42 5.22 4.58 6.63
C VAL A 42 5.25 3.29 5.82
N ALA A 43 6.40 2.94 5.27
CA ALA A 43 6.54 1.74 4.45
C ALA A 43 6.19 0.47 5.24
N ARG A 44 6.64 0.37 6.49
CA ARG A 44 6.26 -0.74 7.40
C ARG A 44 4.76 -0.77 7.70
N ILE A 45 4.16 0.39 7.95
CA ILE A 45 2.72 0.50 8.24
C ILE A 45 1.90 0.07 7.01
N VAL A 46 2.29 0.56 5.83
CA VAL A 46 1.65 0.24 4.55
C VAL A 46 1.76 -1.25 4.24
N LEU A 47 2.94 -1.85 4.38
CA LEU A 47 3.12 -3.30 4.21
C LEU A 47 2.26 -4.12 5.18
N LYS A 48 2.19 -3.70 6.45
CA LYS A 48 1.36 -4.39 7.44
C LYS A 48 -0.12 -4.31 7.07
N ALA A 49 -0.61 -3.14 6.73
CA ALA A 49 -2.01 -2.94 6.31
C ALA A 49 -2.32 -3.69 5.01
N TYR A 50 -1.35 -3.78 4.10
CA TYR A 50 -1.47 -4.59 2.90
C TYR A 50 -1.60 -6.07 3.19
N SER A 51 -0.76 -6.62 4.08
CA SER A 51 -0.89 -8.00 4.56
C SER A 51 -2.28 -8.28 5.16
N GLU A 52 -2.80 -7.35 5.97
CA GLU A 52 -4.17 -7.43 6.48
C GLU A 52 -5.24 -7.45 5.36
N ALA A 53 -5.00 -6.76 4.24
CA ALA A 53 -5.90 -6.77 3.10
C ALA A 53 -5.89 -8.13 2.38
N LEU A 54 -4.75 -8.82 2.34
CA LEU A 54 -4.62 -10.14 1.70
C LEU A 54 -5.35 -11.24 2.46
N ASP A 55 -5.32 -11.15 3.78
CA ASP A 55 -6.01 -12.10 4.66
C ASP A 55 -7.52 -11.82 4.75
N GLU A 56 -7.97 -10.64 4.33
CA GLU A 56 -9.37 -10.25 4.43
C GLU A 56 -10.18 -10.70 3.20
N LYS A 57 -11.12 -11.62 3.42
CA LYS A 57 -11.91 -12.29 2.38
C LYS A 57 -12.68 -11.35 1.46
N ARG A 58 -13.02 -10.16 1.95
CA ARG A 58 -13.74 -9.11 1.21
C ARG A 58 -12.86 -8.40 0.16
N PHE A 59 -11.54 -8.58 0.23
CA PHE A 59 -10.62 -8.06 -0.76
C PHE A 59 -10.32 -9.14 -1.80
N GLU A 60 -10.61 -8.79 -3.05
CA GLU A 60 -10.17 -9.51 -4.22
C GLU A 60 -9.09 -8.65 -4.91
N MET A 61 -7.83 -9.01 -4.65
CA MET A 61 -6.69 -8.49 -5.41
C MET A 61 -6.74 -9.08 -6.82
N LEU A 62 -6.40 -8.28 -7.84
CA LEU A 62 -6.30 -8.75 -9.23
C LEU A 62 -5.34 -9.93 -9.37
N ASP A 63 -4.32 -10.02 -8.53
CA ASP A 63 -3.43 -11.18 -8.47
C ASP A 63 -2.96 -11.45 -7.03
N LYS A 64 -3.68 -12.31 -6.31
CA LYS A 64 -3.32 -12.72 -4.94
C LYS A 64 -1.99 -13.48 -4.88
N ASN A 65 -1.51 -14.05 -5.99
CA ASN A 65 -0.24 -14.78 -6.03
C ASN A 65 0.97 -13.83 -6.13
N LEU A 66 0.76 -12.61 -6.64
CA LEU A 66 1.77 -11.54 -6.67
C LEU A 66 1.77 -10.70 -5.38
N ALA A 67 0.79 -10.91 -4.53
CA ALA A 67 0.64 -10.21 -3.28
C ALA A 67 1.46 -10.86 -2.15
N ASN A 68 2.78 -10.83 -2.26
CA ASN A 68 3.68 -11.27 -1.19
C ASN A 68 4.76 -10.21 -1.02
N GLU A 69 5.17 -9.92 0.21
CA GLU A 69 6.28 -9.02 0.52
C GLU A 69 7.51 -9.30 -0.36
N LYS A 70 7.85 -10.57 -0.61
CA LYS A 70 8.95 -10.95 -1.52
C LYS A 70 8.74 -10.50 -2.97
N VAL A 71 7.50 -10.58 -3.47
CA VAL A 71 7.16 -10.14 -4.82
C VAL A 71 7.21 -8.62 -4.90
N ILE A 72 6.69 -7.92 -3.88
CA ILE A 72 6.79 -6.46 -3.80
C ILE A 72 8.26 -6.02 -3.81
N PHE A 73 9.13 -6.67 -3.03
CA PHE A 73 10.57 -6.40 -3.09
C PHE A 73 11.14 -6.64 -4.48
N SER A 74 10.78 -7.74 -5.16
CA SER A 74 11.26 -8.01 -6.51
C SER A 74 10.77 -6.99 -7.55
N LEU A 75 9.54 -6.46 -7.41
CA LEU A 75 9.00 -5.41 -8.27
C LEU A 75 9.73 -4.09 -8.04
N VAL A 76 10.00 -3.77 -6.77
CA VAL A 76 10.80 -2.60 -6.39
C VAL A 76 12.22 -2.71 -6.95
N GLU A 77 12.87 -3.88 -6.82
CA GLU A 77 14.22 -4.11 -7.39
C GLU A 77 14.23 -3.93 -8.91
N ASN A 78 13.25 -4.47 -9.63
CA ASN A 78 13.14 -4.28 -11.07
C ASN A 78 12.93 -2.80 -11.44
N ASP A 79 11.97 -2.12 -10.80
CA ASP A 79 11.67 -0.71 -11.05
C ASP A 79 12.87 0.20 -10.78
N LEU A 80 13.65 -0.11 -9.76
CA LEU A 80 14.85 0.64 -9.40
C LEU A 80 16.00 0.32 -10.35
N THR A 81 16.17 -0.94 -10.75
CA THR A 81 17.21 -1.36 -11.72
C THR A 81 17.00 -0.68 -13.08
N LEU A 82 15.75 -0.61 -13.54
CA LEU A 82 15.38 0.13 -14.76
C LEU A 82 15.68 1.64 -14.66
N LYS A 83 15.68 2.20 -13.45
CA LYS A 83 16.02 3.61 -13.19
C LYS A 83 17.51 3.85 -12.94
N SER A 84 18.28 2.82 -12.62
CA SER A 84 19.63 2.95 -12.07
C SER A 84 20.76 2.78 -13.06
N GLU A 85 20.50 2.73 -14.38
CA GLU A 85 21.55 2.51 -15.38
C GLU A 85 22.76 3.47 -15.22
N ASN A 86 22.61 4.61 -14.51
CA ASN A 86 23.74 5.42 -14.03
C ASN A 86 23.47 6.18 -12.69
N THR A 87 22.66 5.66 -11.77
CA THR A 87 22.25 6.43 -10.58
C THR A 87 22.34 5.64 -9.28
N VAL A 88 22.91 6.26 -8.24
CA VAL A 88 22.94 5.71 -6.88
C VAL A 88 21.53 5.73 -6.30
N ILE A 89 20.95 4.55 -6.08
CA ILE A 89 19.64 4.40 -5.44
C ILE A 89 19.77 4.60 -3.94
N THR A 90 18.94 5.48 -3.37
CA THR A 90 18.86 5.70 -1.93
C THR A 90 17.81 4.79 -1.27
N LEU A 91 18.00 4.47 0.02
CA LEU A 91 17.00 3.74 0.80
C LEU A 91 15.62 4.43 0.79
N LYS A 92 15.58 5.77 0.78
CA LYS A 92 14.33 6.52 0.71
C LYS A 92 13.56 6.24 -0.58
N GLU A 93 14.26 6.10 -1.70
CA GLU A 93 13.67 5.75 -3.00
C GLU A 93 13.16 4.30 -3.02
N VAL A 94 13.87 3.37 -2.38
CA VAL A 94 13.41 1.99 -2.20
C VAL A 94 12.07 1.95 -1.47
N TYR A 95 12.02 2.56 -0.27
CA TYR A 95 10.80 2.58 0.53
C TYR A 95 9.67 3.38 -0.12
N GLY A 96 10.00 4.47 -0.82
CA GLY A 96 9.03 5.25 -1.60
C GLY A 96 8.40 4.42 -2.72
N THR A 97 9.22 3.70 -3.50
CA THR A 97 8.77 2.83 -4.58
C THR A 97 7.91 1.68 -4.05
N MET A 98 8.30 1.09 -2.91
CA MET A 98 7.53 0.04 -2.25
C MET A 98 6.15 0.53 -1.80
N ILE A 99 6.08 1.71 -1.18
CA ILE A 99 4.80 2.33 -0.80
C ILE A 99 3.92 2.49 -2.05
N MET A 100 4.48 3.04 -3.14
CA MET A 100 3.74 3.29 -4.37
C MET A 100 3.17 2.02 -5.00
N GLN A 101 3.95 0.94 -5.04
CA GLN A 101 3.50 -0.34 -5.57
C GLN A 101 2.31 -0.91 -4.76
N VAL A 102 2.43 -0.90 -3.42
CA VAL A 102 1.34 -1.36 -2.54
C VAL A 102 0.06 -0.54 -2.73
N LEU A 103 0.17 0.79 -2.83
CA LEU A 103 -1.00 1.65 -3.02
C LEU A 103 -1.69 1.38 -4.36
N ARG A 104 -0.92 1.11 -5.42
CA ARG A 104 -1.47 0.74 -6.72
C ARG A 104 -2.26 -0.56 -6.65
N GLU A 105 -1.76 -1.55 -5.91
CA GLU A 105 -2.46 -2.82 -5.72
C GLU A 105 -3.74 -2.63 -4.89
N LEU A 106 -3.67 -1.87 -3.79
CA LEU A 106 -4.86 -1.50 -3.00
C LEU A 106 -5.89 -0.71 -3.82
N TYR A 107 -5.44 0.16 -4.72
CA TYR A 107 -6.33 0.90 -5.61
C TYR A 107 -7.07 -0.02 -6.58
N LEU A 108 -6.37 -1.01 -7.12
CA LEU A 108 -6.94 -1.98 -8.05
C LEU A 108 -7.75 -3.08 -7.37
N ALA A 109 -7.56 -3.29 -6.06
CA ALA A 109 -8.32 -4.26 -5.30
C ALA A 109 -9.83 -3.97 -5.41
N ARG A 110 -10.59 -5.04 -5.72
CA ARG A 110 -12.04 -5.06 -5.58
C ARG A 110 -12.36 -5.28 -4.12
N VAL A 111 -13.18 -4.41 -3.56
CA VAL A 111 -13.62 -4.53 -2.17
C VAL A 111 -15.12 -4.83 -2.22
N ASP A 112 -15.48 -6.08 -1.93
CA ASP A 112 -16.88 -6.46 -1.77
C ASP A 112 -17.35 -6.01 -0.37
N TRP A 113 -17.81 -4.76 -0.31
CA TRP A 113 -18.39 -4.19 0.91
C TRP A 113 -19.75 -4.81 1.26
N LEU A 114 -20.39 -5.53 0.32
CA LEU A 114 -21.73 -6.10 0.45
C LEU A 114 -21.73 -7.55 0.95
N HIS A 115 -20.57 -8.22 0.99
CA HIS A 115 -20.46 -9.62 1.43
C HIS A 115 -20.97 -9.90 2.86
N ASN A 116 -21.19 -8.86 3.67
CA ASN A 116 -21.72 -8.95 5.03
C ASN A 116 -23.21 -8.54 5.17
N GLN A 117 -23.95 -8.34 4.08
CA GLN A 117 -25.38 -7.97 4.17
C GLN A 117 -26.36 -9.14 3.91
N ASN A 118 -25.89 -10.32 3.51
CA ASN A 118 -26.76 -11.48 3.20
C ASN A 118 -26.38 -12.73 3.99
N THR A 119 -26.24 -12.60 5.31
CA THR A 119 -26.25 -13.76 6.21
C THR A 119 -27.23 -13.51 7.35
N ILE A 120 -28.52 -13.50 7.02
CA ILE A 120 -29.64 -13.74 7.94
C ILE A 120 -30.64 -14.64 7.22
#